data_AF-A0A9E3NPT7-F1
#
_entry.id   AF-A0A9E3NPT7-F1
#
_cell.length_a   1.000
_cell.length_b   1.000
_cell.length_c   1.000
_cell.angle_alpha   90.00
_cell.angle_beta   90.00
_cell.angle_gamma   90.00
#
_symmetry.space_group_name_H-M   'P 1'
#
loop_
_entity.id
_entity.type
_entity.pdbx_description
1 polymer ?
#
loop_
_entity_poly.entity_id
_entity_poly.type
_entity_poly.pdbx_seq_one_letter_code
_entity_poly.pdbx_strand_id
1 'polypeptide(L)'
;MKLRFLSSSFALLAGVMVVACASSSQTIVGNPNDPNGLPTGETSPEEEDDDPANQPPHSLGSIVLGESHASVATGATRSTPVVHASFLPDAMLGRACKTKLEGCEIVKAPKCNKVTTSANGCGEGEACSWDTACKAVCKKVAICDKACDADEVCTLPSSGTSTKATCVKRESFDAGPLAFSGTTTPITLFPPYAYESDGKGAPFLAGAEIHVQASGATEAGFEAFDEKFKATKFLQTTPTLAKIPREKIFGTGSIPIAWAAGEDTILVTVSGIGGSATCKVKDALGKFDVPRAVVKAVQTTDAEREVSTQSLSITVTRQRKETRKDKKAKGTLEIAEVQPDGWLDLVTFSTESASFQGCPGTQSICGDTCADLKTDPENCGTCGNVCPGSQSCNAGKCGGSQAACESCISSASSGTCNSSRAACQADAACSNLVSCLGGCGTNTTCQNNCRTTHAAGVAKFNAFDSCLASVCASACE
;
A
#
# COMPACT_ATOMS: atom_id res chain seq x y z
N MET A 1 41.83 -3.77 41.14
CA MET A 1 41.70 -2.63 42.06
C MET A 1 40.32 -2.01 41.81
N LYS A 2 39.38 -2.18 42.77
CA LYS A 2 38.06 -1.51 42.98
C LYS A 2 37.09 -1.44 41.77
N LEU A 3 35.92 -2.07 41.68
CA LEU A 3 34.81 -2.39 42.61
C LEU A 3 34.16 -1.17 43.32
N ARG A 4 32.92 -0.83 42.91
CA ARG A 4 31.70 -0.43 43.68
C ARG A 4 30.68 0.23 42.72
N PHE A 5 29.51 -0.33 42.39
CA PHE A 5 28.26 -0.64 43.13
C PHE A 5 27.26 0.54 43.29
N LEU A 6 25.98 0.24 42.94
CA LEU A 6 24.68 0.78 43.39
C LEU A 6 24.23 2.14 42.78
N SER A 7 22.96 2.41 42.42
CA SER A 7 21.68 1.66 42.47
C SER A 7 20.52 2.50 41.90
N SER A 8 19.52 1.84 41.28
CA SER A 8 18.06 2.17 41.24
C SER A 8 17.63 3.46 40.47
N SER A 9 16.48 3.61 39.79
CA SER A 9 15.16 2.95 39.78
C SER A 9 14.32 3.48 38.59
N PHE A 10 13.37 2.67 38.08
CA PHE A 10 12.08 3.02 37.43
C PHE A 10 12.01 3.97 36.21
N ALA A 11 11.50 3.46 35.07
CA ALA A 11 10.12 3.71 34.59
C ALA A 11 9.92 3.29 33.11
N LEU A 12 8.75 2.67 32.86
CA LEU A 12 8.11 2.37 31.56
C LEU A 12 8.12 3.56 30.59
N LEU A 13 8.13 3.29 29.28
CA LEU A 13 7.26 3.98 28.33
C LEU A 13 6.95 3.11 27.10
N ALA A 14 5.67 2.78 26.94
CA ALA A 14 5.06 2.23 25.75
C ALA A 14 4.75 3.34 24.74
N GLY A 15 4.89 3.07 23.43
CA GLY A 15 4.51 3.97 22.35
C GLY A 15 3.25 3.46 21.66
N VAL A 16 2.16 4.23 21.80
CA VAL A 16 0.76 3.92 21.46
C VAL A 16 0.39 4.32 20.02
N MET A 17 -0.58 3.58 19.50
CA MET A 17 -1.38 3.75 18.28
C MET A 17 -1.88 5.17 17.98
N VAL A 18 -2.00 5.49 16.69
CA VAL A 18 -2.72 6.68 16.18
C VAL A 18 -4.09 6.25 15.67
N VAL A 19 -5.15 6.75 16.31
CA VAL A 19 -6.55 6.72 15.84
C VAL A 19 -6.95 8.16 15.52
N ALA A 20 -7.52 8.42 14.35
CA ALA A 20 -8.01 9.74 13.95
C ALA A 20 -9.54 9.71 13.75
N CYS A 21 -10.21 10.65 14.43
CA CYS A 21 -11.67 10.87 14.43
C CYS A 21 -12.17 11.64 13.20
N ALA A 22 -13.45 11.48 12.88
CA ALA A 22 -14.20 12.25 11.87
C ALA A 22 -15.43 12.93 12.50
N SER A 23 -15.82 14.11 12.02
CA SER A 23 -17.12 14.74 12.32
C SER A 23 -17.55 15.76 11.25
N SER A 24 -18.83 15.70 10.87
CA SER A 24 -19.79 16.82 10.84
C SER A 24 -21.15 16.35 10.29
N SER A 25 -22.19 16.39 11.13
CA SER A 25 -23.59 16.11 10.77
C SER A 25 -24.28 17.37 10.24
N GLN A 26 -25.07 17.25 9.18
CA GLN A 26 -26.13 18.22 8.86
C GLN A 26 -27.40 17.47 8.45
N THR A 27 -28.48 17.83 9.13
CA THR A 27 -29.85 17.34 9.01
C THR A 27 -30.45 17.74 7.67
N ILE A 28 -30.97 16.79 6.88
CA ILE A 28 -31.77 17.09 5.69
C ILE A 28 -33.25 17.11 6.09
N VAL A 29 -33.87 18.29 5.95
CA VAL A 29 -35.33 18.45 5.93
C VAL A 29 -35.78 18.22 4.48
N GLY A 30 -36.62 17.19 4.26
CA GLY A 30 -37.24 16.94 2.97
C GLY A 30 -38.30 17.99 2.63
N ASN A 31 -38.39 18.35 1.34
CA ASN A 31 -39.52 19.10 0.79
C ASN A 31 -40.17 18.26 -0.32
N PRO A 32 -41.50 18.01 -0.28
CA PRO A 32 -42.22 17.27 -1.31
C PRO A 32 -42.69 18.18 -2.44
N ASN A 33 -42.62 17.66 -3.68
CA ASN A 33 -43.10 18.19 -4.97
C ASN A 33 -42.05 18.88 -5.88
N ASP A 34 -41.55 18.14 -6.88
CA ASP A 34 -41.34 18.67 -8.24
C ASP A 34 -41.46 17.52 -9.28
N PRO A 35 -42.40 17.58 -10.24
CA PRO A 35 -42.64 16.59 -11.27
C PRO A 35 -41.93 16.96 -12.59
N ASN A 36 -40.81 16.31 -12.94
CA ASN A 36 -40.36 16.18 -14.34
C ASN A 36 -39.28 15.09 -14.46
N GLY A 37 -39.55 14.09 -15.29
CA GLY A 37 -38.69 12.90 -15.46
C GLY A 37 -37.69 12.96 -16.62
N LEU A 38 -36.64 12.14 -16.44
CA LEU A 38 -35.72 11.47 -17.39
C LEU A 38 -34.54 12.25 -18.00
N PRO A 39 -33.42 11.57 -18.41
CA PRO A 39 -33.24 10.11 -18.52
C PRO A 39 -32.16 9.47 -17.63
N THR A 40 -32.41 8.19 -17.41
CA THR A 40 -31.71 7.15 -16.66
C THR A 40 -30.32 6.82 -17.22
N GLY A 41 -29.30 6.92 -16.37
CA GLY A 41 -28.06 6.17 -16.48
C GLY A 41 -27.93 5.23 -15.28
N GLU A 42 -28.40 3.99 -15.44
CA GLU A 42 -28.14 2.88 -14.53
C GLU A 42 -26.61 2.64 -14.48
N THR A 43 -25.96 2.33 -13.36
CA THR A 43 -26.37 1.55 -12.20
C THR A 43 -25.75 2.14 -10.93
N SER A 44 -26.58 2.66 -10.01
CA SER A 44 -26.22 2.61 -8.59
C SER A 44 -26.10 1.12 -8.24
N PRO A 45 -25.06 0.67 -7.50
CA PRO A 45 -25.14 -0.67 -6.94
C PRO A 45 -26.41 -0.75 -6.10
N GLU A 46 -27.12 -1.88 -6.19
CA GLU A 46 -28.28 -2.18 -5.33
C GLU A 46 -27.97 -1.68 -3.92
N GLU A 47 -28.68 -0.64 -3.49
CA GLU A 47 -28.68 -0.26 -2.08
C GLU A 47 -29.27 -1.49 -1.38
N GLU A 48 -28.48 -2.18 -0.56
CA GLU A 48 -29.02 -3.20 0.32
C GLU A 48 -30.03 -2.45 1.21
N ASP A 49 -31.34 -2.68 1.03
CA ASP A 49 -32.43 -2.06 1.83
C ASP A 49 -32.22 -2.23 3.36
N ASP A 50 -31.31 -3.14 3.72
CA ASP A 50 -30.87 -3.47 5.05
C ASP A 50 -29.61 -2.72 5.52
N ASP A 51 -29.07 -1.72 4.80
CA ASP A 51 -27.93 -0.91 5.27
C ASP A 51 -28.39 0.13 6.31
N PRO A 52 -27.89 0.09 7.56
CA PRO A 52 -28.30 1.04 8.59
C PRO A 52 -27.94 2.49 8.23
N ALA A 53 -26.96 2.72 7.34
CA ALA A 53 -26.61 4.05 6.87
C ALA A 53 -27.71 4.72 6.02
N ASN A 54 -28.71 3.95 5.56
CA ASN A 54 -29.81 4.43 4.72
C ASN A 54 -31.14 4.60 5.49
N GLN A 55 -31.15 4.40 6.81
CA GLN A 55 -32.35 4.46 7.67
C GLN A 55 -32.24 5.61 8.71
N PRO A 56 -33.34 5.99 9.41
CA PRO A 56 -33.27 6.95 10.52
C PRO A 56 -32.22 6.51 11.56
N PRO A 57 -31.64 7.41 12.36
CA PRO A 57 -30.44 7.08 13.11
C PRO A 57 -30.68 6.04 14.23
N HIS A 58 -30.21 4.81 14.04
CA HIS A 58 -30.27 3.71 15.02
C HIS A 58 -28.99 3.62 15.86
N SER A 59 -29.07 2.92 16.99
CA SER A 59 -27.87 2.45 17.68
C SER A 59 -27.21 1.33 16.89
N LEU A 60 -25.92 1.42 16.59
CA LEU A 60 -25.15 0.33 15.99
C LEU A 60 -24.10 -0.21 16.97
N GLY A 61 -24.27 -1.47 17.36
CA GLY A 61 -23.26 -2.28 18.04
C GLY A 61 -22.49 -3.13 17.05
N SER A 62 -21.18 -3.22 17.21
CA SER A 62 -20.32 -4.15 16.47
C SER A 62 -19.48 -4.93 17.46
N ILE A 63 -19.59 -6.26 17.40
CA ILE A 63 -18.80 -7.20 18.18
C ILE A 63 -18.01 -8.04 17.19
N VAL A 64 -16.69 -7.97 17.29
CA VAL A 64 -15.75 -8.53 16.32
C VAL A 64 -14.80 -9.49 17.02
N LEU A 65 -14.77 -10.74 16.57
CA LEU A 65 -13.75 -11.72 16.95
C LEU A 65 -13.00 -12.14 15.69
N GLY A 66 -11.68 -12.12 15.72
CA GLY A 66 -10.89 -12.37 14.53
C GLY A 66 -9.52 -12.90 14.81
N GLU A 67 -8.86 -13.34 13.75
CA GLU A 67 -7.44 -13.58 13.76
C GLU A 67 -6.79 -12.94 12.54
N SER A 68 -5.58 -12.43 12.74
CA SER A 68 -4.73 -11.95 11.66
C SER A 68 -3.38 -12.65 11.71
N HIS A 69 -2.89 -13.07 10.55
CA HIS A 69 -1.54 -13.59 10.42
C HIS A 69 -0.86 -13.01 9.19
N ALA A 70 0.46 -12.82 9.31
CA ALA A 70 1.26 -12.56 8.14
C ALA A 70 1.28 -13.81 7.25
N SER A 71 1.36 -13.61 5.94
CA SER A 71 1.69 -14.66 5.02
C SER A 71 3.18 -14.98 5.13
N VAL A 72 3.53 -16.26 5.15
CA VAL A 72 4.94 -16.71 5.12
C VAL A 72 5.17 -17.70 3.99
N ALA A 73 6.35 -17.61 3.38
CA ALA A 73 6.77 -18.55 2.35
C ALA A 73 7.12 -19.93 2.96
N THR A 74 7.60 -19.96 4.20
CA THR A 74 8.04 -21.18 4.88
C THR A 74 7.77 -21.10 6.38
N GLY A 75 7.34 -22.20 6.98
CA GLY A 75 7.06 -22.29 8.42
C GLY A 75 5.60 -21.97 8.79
N ALA A 76 5.27 -22.15 10.07
CA ALA A 76 3.96 -21.83 10.60
C ALA A 76 3.93 -20.37 11.07
N THR A 77 2.92 -19.61 10.66
CA THR A 77 2.67 -18.27 11.19
C THR A 77 1.82 -18.32 12.44
N ARG A 78 2.16 -17.43 13.38
CA ARG A 78 1.35 -17.22 14.58
C ARG A 78 0.28 -16.20 14.24
N SER A 79 -0.97 -16.63 14.39
CA SER A 79 -2.11 -15.73 14.36
C SER A 79 -2.15 -14.85 15.60
N THR A 80 -2.53 -13.59 15.39
CA THR A 80 -2.80 -12.61 16.45
C THR A 80 -4.31 -12.53 16.62
N PRO A 81 -4.86 -12.76 17.83
CA PRO A 81 -6.28 -12.59 18.07
C PRO A 81 -6.65 -11.12 17.99
N VAL A 82 -7.84 -10.85 17.44
CA VAL A 82 -8.49 -9.55 17.44
C VAL A 82 -9.83 -9.73 18.11
N VAL A 83 -10.07 -9.00 19.19
CA VAL A 83 -11.38 -8.96 19.83
C VAL A 83 -11.69 -7.50 20.11
N HIS A 84 -12.84 -7.06 19.63
CA HIS A 84 -13.25 -5.66 19.72
C HIS A 84 -14.76 -5.57 19.84
N ALA A 85 -15.24 -4.64 20.67
CA ALA A 85 -16.64 -4.28 20.73
C ALA A 85 -16.77 -2.76 20.72
N SER A 86 -17.70 -2.23 19.93
CA SER A 86 -18.00 -0.80 19.85
C SER A 86 -19.49 -0.59 19.67
N PHE A 87 -20.03 0.42 20.33
CA PHE A 87 -21.45 0.75 20.30
C PHE A 87 -21.56 2.26 20.11
N LEU A 88 -22.12 2.68 18.99
CA LEU A 88 -22.19 4.08 18.59
C LEU A 88 -23.51 4.33 17.84
N PRO A 89 -24.07 5.55 17.92
CA PRO A 89 -25.13 5.96 17.01
C PRO A 89 -24.61 5.94 15.56
N ASP A 90 -25.36 5.34 14.64
CA ASP A 90 -25.03 5.26 13.21
C ASP A 90 -24.86 6.63 12.53
N ALA A 91 -25.48 7.69 13.09
CA ALA A 91 -25.33 9.09 12.69
C ALA A 91 -23.87 9.59 12.73
N MET A 92 -22.96 8.84 13.35
CA MET A 92 -21.52 9.13 13.41
C MET A 92 -20.70 8.44 12.31
N LEU A 93 -21.29 7.59 11.46
CA LEU A 93 -20.60 6.96 10.35
C LEU A 93 -20.35 7.98 9.23
N GLY A 94 -19.15 8.58 9.22
CA GLY A 94 -18.76 9.54 8.19
C GLY A 94 -18.82 8.94 6.78
N ARG A 95 -19.35 9.70 5.82
CA ARG A 95 -19.42 9.29 4.41
C ARG A 95 -18.00 9.06 3.88
N ALA A 96 -17.68 7.82 3.53
CA ALA A 96 -16.41 7.48 2.91
C ALA A 96 -16.43 7.86 1.42
N CYS A 97 -15.38 8.56 0.96
CA CYS A 97 -15.20 8.89 -0.45
C CYS A 97 -14.65 7.70 -1.22
N LYS A 98 -15.57 6.83 -1.64
CA LYS A 98 -15.30 5.61 -2.38
C LYS A 98 -15.66 5.77 -3.85
N THR A 99 -14.89 5.12 -4.72
CA THR A 99 -15.24 4.95 -6.14
C THR A 99 -15.27 3.46 -6.47
N LYS A 100 -16.10 3.02 -7.41
CA LYS A 100 -16.09 1.62 -7.86
C LYS A 100 -15.22 1.47 -9.11
N LEU A 101 -14.37 0.46 -9.11
CA LEU A 101 -13.52 0.10 -10.24
C LEU A 101 -13.40 -1.43 -10.31
N GLU A 102 -13.84 -2.03 -11.41
CA GLU A 102 -13.73 -3.48 -11.65
C GLU A 102 -14.31 -4.33 -10.49
N GLY A 103 -15.44 -3.91 -9.92
CA GLY A 103 -16.08 -4.59 -8.79
C GLY A 103 -15.45 -4.34 -7.42
N CYS A 104 -14.41 -3.50 -7.34
CA CYS A 104 -13.74 -3.13 -6.10
C CYS A 104 -14.07 -1.69 -5.68
N GLU A 105 -14.19 -1.46 -4.38
CA GLU A 105 -14.32 -0.12 -3.80
C GLU A 105 -12.94 0.47 -3.56
N ILE A 106 -12.63 1.58 -4.22
CA ILE A 106 -11.36 2.29 -4.14
C ILE A 106 -11.50 3.49 -3.22
N VAL A 107 -10.63 3.59 -2.22
CA VAL A 107 -10.44 4.75 -1.36
C VAL A 107 -9.07 5.34 -1.68
N LYS A 108 -9.06 6.47 -2.39
CA LYS A 108 -7.81 7.17 -2.70
C LYS A 108 -7.33 7.95 -1.49
N ALA A 109 -6.01 8.04 -1.34
CA ALA A 109 -5.42 9.02 -0.43
C ALA A 109 -5.73 10.44 -0.94
N PRO A 110 -6.22 11.36 -0.09
CA PRO A 110 -6.47 12.73 -0.53
C PRO A 110 -5.14 13.39 -0.90
N LYS A 111 -5.09 14.04 -2.07
CA LYS A 111 -3.92 14.78 -2.56
C LYS A 111 -4.18 16.27 -2.46
N CYS A 112 -3.57 16.93 -1.48
CA CYS A 112 -3.69 18.37 -1.30
C CYS A 112 -2.42 19.06 -1.79
N ASN A 113 -2.51 19.76 -2.92
CA ASN A 113 -1.44 20.60 -3.42
C ASN A 113 -1.81 22.07 -3.19
N LYS A 114 -1.07 22.81 -2.34
CA LYS A 114 -1.15 24.28 -2.37
C LYS A 114 -0.37 24.76 -3.60
N VAL A 115 -1.06 25.43 -4.52
CA VAL A 115 -0.51 25.96 -5.78
C VAL A 115 0.48 27.11 -5.57
N THR A 116 0.64 27.61 -4.33
CA THR A 116 1.53 28.73 -4.05
C THR A 116 2.65 28.29 -3.11
N THR A 117 3.87 28.29 -3.66
CA THR A 117 5.18 28.09 -3.05
C THR A 117 5.52 26.66 -2.61
N SER A 118 5.99 25.85 -3.57
CA SER A 118 7.01 24.79 -3.49
C SER A 118 7.02 23.74 -2.36
N ALA A 119 5.99 23.64 -1.53
CA ALA A 119 5.83 22.54 -0.57
C ALA A 119 4.63 21.68 -0.97
N ASN A 120 4.89 20.44 -1.37
CA ASN A 120 3.87 19.41 -1.57
C ASN A 120 3.18 19.13 -0.22
N GLY A 121 1.98 19.67 0.02
CA GLY A 121 1.20 19.33 1.21
C GLY A 121 0.30 20.45 1.76
N CYS A 122 -0.29 20.17 2.92
CA CYS A 122 -1.05 21.14 3.71
C CYS A 122 -0.14 22.01 4.58
N GLY A 123 -0.64 23.18 5.01
CA GLY A 123 0.12 24.07 5.87
C GLY A 123 0.34 23.48 7.27
N GLU A 124 1.17 24.15 8.07
CA GLU A 124 1.35 23.80 9.49
C GLU A 124 0.01 23.79 10.23
N GLY A 125 -0.24 22.73 11.01
CA GLY A 125 -1.51 22.53 11.72
C GLY A 125 -2.71 22.13 10.83
N GLU A 126 -2.47 21.78 9.56
CA GLU A 126 -3.49 21.29 8.63
C GLU A 126 -3.19 19.85 8.20
N ALA A 127 -4.24 19.04 8.00
CA ALA A 127 -4.15 17.72 7.39
C ALA A 127 -4.99 17.67 6.13
N CYS A 128 -4.51 16.90 5.17
CA CYS A 128 -5.23 16.63 3.95
C CYS A 128 -6.34 15.61 4.23
N SER A 129 -7.58 15.96 3.91
CA SER A 129 -8.75 15.11 4.12
C SER A 129 -9.73 15.26 2.97
N TRP A 130 -10.68 14.33 2.86
CA TRP A 130 -11.81 14.47 1.94
C TRP A 130 -12.91 15.34 2.58
N ASP A 131 -13.50 16.24 1.79
CA ASP A 131 -14.76 16.89 2.16
C ASP A 131 -15.99 16.04 1.78
N THR A 132 -17.19 16.53 2.10
CA THR A 132 -18.46 15.84 1.80
C THR A 132 -18.77 15.73 0.31
N ALA A 133 -18.08 16.52 -0.53
CA ALA A 133 -18.12 16.45 -1.98
C ALA A 133 -16.96 15.61 -2.56
N CYS A 134 -16.22 14.90 -1.72
CA CYS A 134 -15.05 14.10 -2.07
C CYS A 134 -13.96 14.86 -2.83
N LYS A 135 -13.76 16.13 -2.46
CA LYS A 135 -12.61 16.94 -2.87
C LYS A 135 -11.55 16.91 -1.76
N ALA A 136 -10.29 16.78 -2.16
CA ALA A 136 -9.17 16.83 -1.23
C ALA A 136 -9.02 18.27 -0.74
N VAL A 137 -9.12 18.47 0.57
CA VAL A 137 -9.06 19.77 1.23
C VAL A 137 -8.09 19.72 2.41
N CYS A 138 -7.29 20.77 2.55
CA CYS A 138 -6.52 20.99 3.78
C CYS A 138 -7.49 21.48 4.85
N LYS A 139 -7.74 20.65 5.86
CA LYS A 139 -8.50 21.04 7.04
C LYS A 139 -7.51 21.33 8.15
N LYS A 140 -7.74 22.41 8.90
CA LYS A 140 -7.04 22.61 10.17
C LYS A 140 -7.33 21.41 11.05
N VAL A 141 -6.28 20.71 11.46
CA VAL A 141 -6.38 19.73 12.53
C VAL A 141 -6.32 20.55 13.79
N ALA A 142 -7.49 20.83 14.34
CA ALA A 142 -7.54 21.37 15.69
C ALA A 142 -7.08 20.23 16.62
N ILE A 143 -5.87 20.38 17.15
CA ILE A 143 -5.29 19.44 18.11
C ILE A 143 -5.85 19.83 19.46
N CYS A 144 -6.48 18.87 20.14
CA CYS A 144 -6.93 19.08 21.50
C CYS A 144 -5.73 18.90 22.44
N ASP A 145 -5.03 20.00 22.72
CA ASP A 145 -3.80 20.06 23.53
C ASP A 145 -4.08 20.22 25.03
N LYS A 146 -5.35 20.38 25.41
CA LYS A 146 -5.76 20.54 26.79
C LYS A 146 -5.68 19.19 27.52
N ALA A 147 -4.92 19.17 28.62
CA ALA A 147 -4.92 18.05 29.56
C ALA A 147 -6.30 18.01 30.26
N CYS A 148 -6.96 16.86 30.15
CA CYS A 148 -8.24 16.58 30.79
C CYS A 148 -8.06 15.52 31.88
N ASP A 149 -9.03 15.42 32.78
CA ASP A 149 -9.03 14.40 33.82
C ASP A 149 -9.17 12.98 33.23
N ALA A 150 -8.91 11.95 34.03
CA ALA A 150 -8.85 10.56 33.57
C ALA A 150 -10.17 10.03 32.95
N ASP A 151 -11.31 10.60 33.34
CA ASP A 151 -12.65 10.30 32.85
C ASP A 151 -13.16 11.31 31.80
N GLU A 152 -12.31 12.24 31.38
CA GLU A 152 -12.67 13.28 30.43
C GLU A 152 -11.97 13.07 29.08
N VAL A 153 -12.61 13.57 28.03
CA VAL A 153 -12.02 13.67 26.70
C VAL A 153 -11.96 15.13 26.29
N CYS A 154 -10.82 15.50 25.72
CA CYS A 154 -10.64 16.81 25.15
C CYS A 154 -11.45 16.90 23.86
N THR A 155 -12.43 17.81 23.81
CA THR A 155 -13.27 18.08 22.66
C THR A 155 -13.08 19.50 22.16
N LEU A 156 -13.37 19.68 20.89
CA LEU A 156 -13.45 20.99 20.26
C LEU A 156 -14.91 21.24 19.87
N PRO A 157 -15.42 22.46 20.03
CA PRO A 157 -16.80 22.76 19.69
C PRO A 157 -17.06 22.54 18.20
N SER A 158 -18.10 21.77 17.89
CA SER A 158 -18.50 21.37 16.52
C SER A 158 -18.87 22.54 15.61
N SER A 159 -19.09 23.74 16.16
CA SER A 159 -19.60 24.90 15.43
C SER A 159 -18.55 25.72 14.68
N GLY A 160 -17.26 25.33 14.69
CA GLY A 160 -16.21 25.97 13.89
C GLY A 160 -15.90 27.44 14.23
N THR A 161 -16.59 28.02 15.21
CA THR A 161 -16.46 29.42 15.64
C THR A 161 -15.50 29.61 16.82
N SER A 162 -15.09 28.52 17.47
CA SER A 162 -14.18 28.54 18.62
C SER A 162 -13.10 27.47 18.45
N THR A 163 -11.84 27.86 18.65
CA THR A 163 -10.68 26.95 18.72
C THR A 163 -10.38 26.52 20.16
N LYS A 164 -11.24 26.86 21.11
CA LYS A 164 -10.99 26.60 22.53
C LYS A 164 -11.35 25.16 22.87
N ALA A 165 -10.34 24.35 23.13
CA ALA A 165 -10.49 23.00 23.65
C ALA A 165 -11.22 22.99 25.00
N THR A 166 -12.20 22.11 25.14
CA THR A 166 -12.95 21.84 26.38
C THR A 166 -12.71 20.41 26.82
N CYS A 167 -12.76 20.17 28.12
CA CYS A 167 -12.78 18.80 28.64
C CYS A 167 -14.24 18.51 28.96
N VAL A 168 -14.74 17.40 28.43
CA VAL A 168 -16.09 16.91 28.71
C VAL A 168 -15.97 15.49 29.25
N LYS A 169 -16.88 15.11 30.14
CA LYS A 169 -16.94 13.73 30.60
C LYS A 169 -17.14 12.80 29.41
N ARG A 170 -16.49 11.65 29.46
CA ARG A 170 -16.67 10.61 28.46
C ARG A 170 -18.05 9.97 28.67
N GLU A 171 -19.06 10.51 28.00
CA GLU A 171 -20.29 9.76 27.78
C GLU A 171 -20.00 8.69 26.74
N SER A 172 -20.11 7.43 27.14
CA SER A 172 -20.00 6.29 26.23
C SER A 172 -21.33 5.58 26.17
N PHE A 173 -21.82 5.40 24.95
CA PHE A 173 -22.85 4.42 24.70
C PHE A 173 -22.23 3.03 24.77
N ASP A 174 -22.73 2.17 25.65
CA ASP A 174 -22.17 0.82 25.86
C ASP A 174 -23.25 -0.25 26.01
N ALA A 175 -22.86 -1.51 26.20
CA ALA A 175 -23.75 -2.64 26.44
C ALA A 175 -23.58 -3.23 27.86
N GLY A 176 -22.85 -2.54 28.74
CA GLY A 176 -22.34 -3.10 29.99
C GLY A 176 -21.30 -4.20 29.78
N PRO A 177 -20.98 -4.98 30.82
CA PRO A 177 -20.14 -6.17 30.72
C PRO A 177 -20.57 -7.15 29.61
N LEU A 178 -19.62 -7.60 28.80
CA LEU A 178 -19.81 -8.61 27.76
C LEU A 178 -19.08 -9.90 28.14
N ALA A 179 -19.79 -11.01 28.18
CA ALA A 179 -19.22 -12.34 28.41
C ALA A 179 -19.31 -13.19 27.15
N PHE A 180 -18.20 -13.80 26.77
CA PHE A 180 -18.08 -14.66 25.59
C PHE A 180 -17.78 -16.10 26.02
N SER A 181 -18.51 -17.04 25.42
CA SER A 181 -18.25 -18.48 25.53
C SER A 181 -18.29 -19.15 24.15
N GLY A 182 -17.73 -20.36 24.05
CA GLY A 182 -17.45 -21.02 22.77
C GLY A 182 -16.16 -20.51 22.08
N THR A 183 -15.52 -19.49 22.67
CA THR A 183 -14.16 -19.03 22.35
C THR A 183 -13.10 -20.03 22.82
N THR A 184 -11.85 -19.88 22.36
CA THR A 184 -10.74 -20.75 22.77
C THR A 184 -10.43 -20.64 24.26
N THR A 185 -10.58 -19.44 24.82
CA THR A 185 -10.61 -19.13 26.24
C THR A 185 -11.82 -18.23 26.52
N PRO A 186 -12.53 -18.38 27.65
CA PRO A 186 -13.60 -17.46 28.01
C PRO A 186 -13.09 -16.02 28.04
N ILE A 187 -13.83 -15.09 27.44
CA ILE A 187 -13.46 -13.66 27.39
C ILE A 187 -14.55 -12.87 28.11
N THR A 188 -14.13 -11.91 28.93
CA THR A 188 -15.03 -10.91 29.50
C THR A 188 -14.48 -9.52 29.20
N LEU A 189 -15.29 -8.66 28.60
CA LEU A 189 -14.93 -7.27 28.30
C LEU A 189 -15.78 -6.31 29.13
N PHE A 190 -15.16 -5.22 29.58
CA PHE A 190 -15.81 -4.12 30.28
C PHE A 190 -15.64 -2.84 29.48
N PRO A 191 -16.60 -1.90 29.48
CA PRO A 191 -16.41 -0.57 28.91
C PRO A 191 -15.24 0.17 29.58
N PRO A 192 -14.35 0.86 28.84
CA PRO A 192 -14.20 0.81 27.38
C PRO A 192 -13.63 -0.55 26.96
N TYR A 193 -14.30 -1.21 26.01
CA TYR A 193 -14.04 -2.62 25.62
C TYR A 193 -12.64 -2.84 25.06
N ALA A 194 -11.68 -3.01 25.96
CA ALA A 194 -10.31 -3.31 25.65
C ALA A 194 -10.07 -4.81 25.79
N TYR A 195 -9.45 -5.40 24.77
CA TYR A 195 -8.96 -6.76 24.81
C TYR A 195 -7.45 -6.75 24.68
N GLU A 196 -6.76 -7.24 25.71
CA GLU A 196 -5.34 -7.49 25.65
C GLU A 196 -5.12 -8.86 24.99
N SER A 197 -4.50 -8.83 23.80
CA SER A 197 -4.11 -10.05 23.11
C SER A 197 -3.14 -10.86 23.96
N ASP A 198 -3.46 -12.14 24.19
CA ASP A 198 -2.56 -13.07 24.85
C ASP A 198 -1.50 -13.65 23.89
N GLY A 199 -1.56 -13.27 22.61
CA GLY A 199 -0.71 -13.79 21.53
C GLY A 199 -0.96 -15.27 21.21
N LYS A 200 -2.03 -15.89 21.71
CA LYS A 200 -2.31 -17.33 21.57
C LYS A 200 -3.33 -17.61 20.47
N GLY A 201 -2.98 -17.31 19.22
CA GLY A 201 -3.75 -17.75 18.07
C GLY A 201 -5.14 -17.13 18.00
N ALA A 202 -6.09 -17.81 17.33
CA ALA A 202 -7.43 -17.28 17.15
C ALA A 202 -8.27 -17.34 18.45
N PRO A 203 -9.16 -16.37 18.69
CA PRO A 203 -10.04 -16.36 19.87
C PRO A 203 -11.21 -17.35 19.75
N PHE A 204 -11.35 -18.05 18.62
CA PHE A 204 -12.40 -19.04 18.36
C PHE A 204 -11.85 -20.25 17.61
N LEU A 205 -12.59 -21.36 17.66
CA LEU A 205 -12.35 -22.52 16.80
C LEU A 205 -13.08 -22.34 15.46
N ALA A 206 -12.48 -22.79 14.37
CA ALA A 206 -13.05 -22.67 13.03
C ALA A 206 -14.47 -23.27 12.95
N GLY A 207 -15.46 -22.44 12.61
CA GLY A 207 -16.85 -22.87 12.47
C GLY A 207 -17.61 -23.11 13.79
N ALA A 208 -17.02 -22.81 14.95
CA ALA A 208 -17.66 -23.01 16.25
C ALA A 208 -18.82 -22.05 16.49
N GLU A 209 -19.78 -22.45 17.34
CA GLU A 209 -20.81 -21.55 17.84
C GLU A 209 -20.21 -20.69 18.97
N ILE A 210 -20.34 -19.37 18.83
CA ILE A 210 -19.95 -18.38 19.82
C ILE A 210 -21.20 -17.83 20.46
N HIS A 211 -21.15 -17.70 21.78
CA HIS A 211 -22.21 -17.12 22.58
C HIS A 211 -21.70 -15.82 23.20
N VAL A 212 -22.46 -14.74 23.06
CA VAL A 212 -22.15 -13.46 23.67
C VAL A 212 -23.34 -12.98 24.49
N GLN A 213 -23.06 -12.66 25.75
CA GLN A 213 -24.05 -12.20 26.72
C GLN A 213 -23.67 -10.81 27.20
N ALA A 214 -24.60 -9.88 27.11
CA ALA A 214 -24.50 -8.56 27.69
C ALA A 214 -25.41 -8.46 28.91
N SER A 215 -24.90 -7.97 30.04
CA SER A 215 -25.75 -7.68 31.20
C SER A 215 -26.62 -6.43 31.02
N GLY A 216 -26.39 -5.67 29.95
CA GLY A 216 -27.00 -4.37 29.69
C GLY A 216 -26.28 -3.24 30.42
N ALA A 217 -26.32 -2.05 29.81
CA ALA A 217 -25.79 -0.84 30.43
C ALA A 217 -26.72 -0.36 31.56
N THR A 218 -26.18 0.28 32.59
CA THR A 218 -27.00 0.94 33.62
C THR A 218 -27.53 2.29 33.15
N GLU A 219 -26.78 2.99 32.30
CA GLU A 219 -27.06 4.33 31.77
C GLU A 219 -27.47 4.27 30.28
N ALA A 220 -26.86 5.09 29.42
CA ALA A 220 -27.10 5.07 27.99
C ALA A 220 -26.42 3.87 27.33
N GLY A 221 -27.18 3.04 26.63
CA GLY A 221 -26.64 1.81 26.08
C GLY A 221 -27.65 0.82 25.55
N PHE A 222 -27.16 -0.36 25.18
CA PHE A 222 -27.99 -1.52 24.88
C PHE A 222 -28.58 -2.13 26.16
N GLU A 223 -29.81 -2.63 26.06
CA GLU A 223 -30.40 -3.51 27.07
C GLU A 223 -29.66 -4.86 27.11
N ALA A 224 -29.90 -5.65 28.16
CA ALA A 224 -29.35 -6.98 28.26
C ALA A 224 -29.76 -7.82 27.05
N PHE A 225 -28.80 -8.53 26.46
CA PHE A 225 -29.06 -9.42 25.33
C PHE A 225 -28.23 -10.68 25.44
N ASP A 226 -28.70 -11.72 24.76
CA ASP A 226 -28.07 -13.02 24.71
C ASP A 226 -28.10 -13.53 23.27
N GLU A 227 -26.93 -13.65 22.65
CA GLU A 227 -26.80 -13.94 21.22
C GLU A 227 -25.86 -15.09 20.92
N LYS A 228 -26.26 -15.86 19.90
CA LYS A 228 -25.46 -16.94 19.32
C LYS A 228 -25.15 -16.63 17.87
N PHE A 229 -23.92 -16.90 17.46
CA PHE A 229 -23.47 -16.76 16.09
C PHE A 229 -22.40 -17.78 15.76
N LYS A 230 -22.29 -18.14 14.49
CA LYS A 230 -21.34 -19.18 14.06
C LYS A 230 -20.05 -18.52 13.59
N ALA A 231 -18.91 -18.90 14.15
CA ALA A 231 -17.62 -18.41 13.72
C ALA A 231 -17.32 -18.78 12.26
N THR A 232 -16.52 -17.94 11.61
CA THR A 232 -15.92 -18.21 10.30
C THR A 232 -14.93 -19.37 10.39
N LYS A 233 -14.53 -19.89 9.22
CA LYS A 233 -13.39 -20.82 9.12
C LYS A 233 -12.10 -20.04 8.88
N PHE A 234 -10.97 -20.61 9.31
CA PHE A 234 -9.68 -19.98 9.02
C PHE A 234 -9.42 -19.91 7.52
N LEU A 235 -8.87 -18.78 7.11
CA LEU A 235 -8.45 -18.48 5.77
C LEU A 235 -6.97 -18.79 5.65
N GLN A 236 -6.62 -19.49 4.59
CA GLN A 236 -5.24 -19.61 4.14
C GLN A 236 -5.24 -19.64 2.62
N THR A 237 -4.50 -18.72 2.01
CA THR A 237 -4.33 -18.66 0.57
C THR A 237 -3.43 -19.79 0.08
N THR A 238 -3.68 -20.26 -1.14
CA THR A 238 -2.94 -21.37 -1.75
C THR A 238 -2.59 -21.04 -3.21
N PRO A 239 -1.30 -20.77 -3.54
CA PRO A 239 -0.17 -20.67 -2.60
C PRO A 239 -0.35 -19.49 -1.64
N THR A 240 0.39 -19.48 -0.53
CA THR A 240 0.38 -18.36 0.42
C THR A 240 0.73 -17.06 -0.30
N LEU A 241 0.14 -15.93 0.11
CA LEU A 241 0.39 -14.63 -0.54
C LEU A 241 1.89 -14.32 -0.70
N ALA A 242 2.71 -14.65 0.31
CA ALA A 242 4.16 -14.45 0.30
C ALA A 242 4.91 -15.26 -0.79
N LYS A 243 4.26 -16.27 -1.40
CA LYS A 243 4.80 -17.06 -2.52
C LYS A 243 4.37 -16.53 -3.89
N ILE A 244 3.55 -15.48 -3.95
CA ILE A 244 3.21 -14.86 -5.23
C ILE A 244 4.47 -14.17 -5.76
N PRO A 245 4.97 -14.55 -6.96
CA PRO A 245 6.19 -13.98 -7.51
C PRO A 245 6.11 -12.47 -7.69
N ARG A 246 7.22 -11.77 -7.48
CA ARG A 246 7.25 -10.30 -7.50
C ARG A 246 6.84 -9.72 -8.85
N GLU A 247 7.21 -10.39 -9.94
CA GLU A 247 6.78 -10.09 -11.31
C GLU A 247 5.25 -10.14 -11.50
N LYS A 248 4.52 -10.96 -10.73
CA LYS A 248 3.06 -11.01 -10.77
C LYS A 248 2.46 -9.86 -9.98
N ILE A 249 3.06 -9.51 -8.85
CA ILE A 249 2.63 -8.38 -8.02
C ILE A 249 2.74 -7.05 -8.77
N PHE A 250 3.87 -6.80 -9.43
CA PHE A 250 4.16 -5.50 -10.05
C PHE A 250 4.19 -5.51 -11.59
N GLY A 251 3.90 -6.66 -12.22
CA GLY A 251 3.85 -6.78 -13.68
C GLY A 251 2.59 -6.20 -14.32
N THR A 252 2.22 -6.72 -15.48
CA THR A 252 1.11 -6.19 -16.30
C THR A 252 -0.21 -6.98 -16.17
N GLY A 253 -0.15 -8.25 -15.78
CA GLY A 253 -1.34 -9.12 -15.62
C GLY A 253 -2.11 -8.86 -14.32
N SER A 254 -3.22 -9.56 -14.12
CA SER A 254 -3.88 -9.59 -12.79
C SER A 254 -3.02 -10.30 -11.75
N ILE A 255 -3.30 -10.07 -10.47
CA ILE A 255 -2.65 -10.79 -9.36
C ILE A 255 -3.57 -11.96 -8.96
N PRO A 256 -3.18 -13.22 -9.23
CA PRO A 256 -4.01 -14.36 -8.89
C PRO A 256 -3.93 -14.65 -7.39
N ILE A 257 -5.10 -14.77 -6.76
CA ILE A 257 -5.25 -15.17 -5.35
C ILE A 257 -6.23 -16.33 -5.32
N ALA A 258 -5.90 -17.39 -4.58
CA ALA A 258 -6.76 -18.54 -4.42
C ALA A 258 -6.77 -19.02 -2.97
N TRP A 259 -7.85 -19.69 -2.58
CA TRP A 259 -8.09 -20.22 -1.23
C TRP A 259 -9.06 -21.41 -1.31
N ALA A 260 -9.17 -22.17 -0.21
CA ALA A 260 -10.18 -23.22 -0.13
C ALA A 260 -11.58 -22.60 -0.04
N ALA A 261 -12.47 -22.89 -0.99
CA ALA A 261 -13.81 -22.31 -1.05
C ALA A 261 -14.63 -22.54 0.24
N GLY A 262 -15.51 -21.59 0.55
CA GLY A 262 -16.40 -21.63 1.70
C GLY A 262 -17.73 -20.92 1.45
N GLU A 263 -18.41 -20.56 2.53
CA GLU A 263 -19.78 -20.01 2.51
C GLU A 263 -19.83 -18.53 2.89
N ASP A 264 -18.69 -17.94 3.23
CA ASP A 264 -18.60 -16.60 3.82
C ASP A 264 -18.38 -15.52 2.74
N THR A 265 -18.06 -14.30 3.17
CA THR A 265 -17.61 -13.24 2.27
C THR A 265 -16.09 -13.15 2.32
N ILE A 266 -15.45 -13.00 1.16
CA ILE A 266 -14.03 -12.69 1.06
C ILE A 266 -13.88 -11.20 0.75
N LEU A 267 -13.06 -10.52 1.53
CA LEU A 267 -12.62 -9.15 1.27
C LEU A 267 -11.15 -9.21 0.85
N VAL A 268 -10.86 -8.87 -0.40
CA VAL A 268 -9.50 -8.71 -0.90
C VAL A 268 -9.17 -7.22 -0.86
N THR A 269 -8.32 -6.83 0.08
CA THR A 269 -7.86 -5.46 0.24
C THR A 269 -6.45 -5.32 -0.32
N VAL A 270 -6.27 -4.42 -1.27
CA VAL A 270 -4.97 -4.06 -1.82
C VAL A 270 -4.67 -2.61 -1.47
N SER A 271 -3.55 -2.37 -0.81
CA SER A 271 -3.16 -1.05 -0.35
C SER A 271 -1.78 -0.69 -0.88
N GLY A 272 -1.62 0.57 -1.26
CA GLY A 272 -0.35 1.17 -1.64
C GLY A 272 -0.30 2.61 -1.16
N ILE A 273 0.75 3.32 -1.55
CA ILE A 273 0.94 4.73 -1.15
C ILE A 273 -0.18 5.64 -1.71
N GLY A 274 -0.81 5.27 -2.83
CA GLY A 274 -1.88 6.04 -3.46
C GLY A 274 -3.27 5.84 -2.84
N GLY A 275 -3.44 4.86 -1.95
CA GLY A 275 -4.72 4.54 -1.31
C GLY A 275 -4.92 3.05 -1.12
N SER A 276 -6.17 2.63 -0.99
CA SER A 276 -6.55 1.23 -0.86
C SER A 276 -7.76 0.89 -1.71
N ALA A 277 -7.92 -0.39 -1.99
CA ALA A 277 -8.99 -0.96 -2.76
C ALA A 277 -9.49 -2.22 -2.05
N THR A 278 -10.80 -2.33 -1.85
CA THR A 278 -11.43 -3.50 -1.24
C THR A 278 -12.39 -4.13 -2.22
N CYS A 279 -12.12 -5.37 -2.61
CA CYS A 279 -12.97 -6.17 -3.50
C CYS A 279 -13.78 -7.18 -2.65
N LYS A 280 -15.11 -7.09 -2.71
CA LYS A 280 -16.01 -8.06 -2.06
C LYS A 280 -16.24 -9.23 -3.01
N VAL A 281 -15.88 -10.44 -2.60
CA VAL A 281 -15.88 -11.65 -3.42
C VAL A 281 -16.66 -12.77 -2.71
N LYS A 282 -17.43 -13.57 -3.46
CA LYS A 282 -18.09 -14.75 -2.91
C LYS A 282 -17.06 -15.82 -2.57
N ASP A 283 -17.05 -16.31 -1.33
CA ASP A 283 -16.08 -17.32 -0.87
C ASP A 283 -16.16 -18.63 -1.66
N ALA A 284 -17.36 -18.99 -2.15
CA ALA A 284 -17.59 -20.17 -2.98
C ALA A 284 -16.76 -20.23 -4.27
N LEU A 285 -16.25 -19.08 -4.75
CA LEU A 285 -15.40 -19.05 -5.95
C LEU A 285 -14.00 -19.64 -5.69
N GLY A 286 -13.51 -19.61 -4.45
CA GLY A 286 -12.18 -20.11 -4.08
C GLY A 286 -11.00 -19.38 -4.74
N LYS A 287 -11.25 -18.28 -5.47
CA LYS A 287 -10.23 -17.49 -6.15
C LYS A 287 -10.72 -16.10 -6.51
N PHE A 288 -9.76 -15.21 -6.70
CA PHE A 288 -9.96 -13.87 -7.23
C PHE A 288 -8.68 -13.39 -7.91
N ASP A 289 -8.82 -12.91 -9.14
CA ASP A 289 -7.73 -12.29 -9.88
C ASP A 289 -7.85 -10.78 -9.72
N VAL A 290 -7.00 -10.17 -8.88
CA VAL A 290 -7.03 -8.73 -8.64
C VAL A 290 -6.75 -8.00 -9.96
N PRO A 291 -7.66 -7.15 -10.46
CA PRO A 291 -7.47 -6.46 -11.73
C PRO A 291 -6.27 -5.51 -11.68
N ARG A 292 -5.47 -5.45 -12.75
CA ARG A 292 -4.31 -4.55 -12.81
C ARG A 292 -4.70 -3.07 -12.68
N ALA A 293 -5.89 -2.69 -13.16
CA ALA A 293 -6.43 -1.35 -13.00
C ALA A 293 -6.62 -0.97 -11.52
N VAL A 294 -7.03 -1.92 -10.67
CA VAL A 294 -7.18 -1.73 -9.23
C VAL A 294 -5.82 -1.52 -8.57
N VAL A 295 -4.83 -2.35 -8.91
CA VAL A 295 -3.45 -2.19 -8.41
C VAL A 295 -2.88 -0.82 -8.79
N LYS A 296 -3.05 -0.39 -10.05
CA LYS A 296 -2.63 0.94 -10.52
C LYS A 296 -3.34 2.08 -9.79
N ALA A 297 -4.61 1.90 -9.43
CA ALA A 297 -5.40 2.93 -8.76
C ALA A 297 -4.94 3.22 -7.32
N VAL A 298 -4.31 2.25 -6.65
CA VAL A 298 -3.80 2.36 -5.28
C VAL A 298 -2.30 2.62 -5.19
N GLN A 299 -1.59 2.56 -6.33
CA GLN A 299 -0.18 2.92 -6.44
C GLN A 299 -0.01 4.41 -6.76
N THR A 300 1.20 4.92 -6.53
CA THR A 300 1.59 6.28 -6.95
C THR A 300 1.68 6.38 -8.48
N THR A 301 1.50 7.59 -9.02
CA THR A 301 1.63 7.80 -10.47
C THR A 301 3.09 7.74 -10.89
N ASP A 302 3.36 7.45 -12.17
CA ASP A 302 4.73 7.34 -12.70
C ASP A 302 5.60 8.59 -12.44
N ALA A 303 4.98 9.76 -12.29
CA ALA A 303 5.67 11.03 -11.96
C ALA A 303 6.19 11.10 -10.50
N GLU A 304 5.68 10.28 -9.59
CA GLU A 304 6.09 10.20 -8.17
C GLU A 304 7.09 9.04 -7.90
N ARG A 305 7.44 8.30 -8.97
CA ARG A 305 8.27 7.08 -8.93
C ARG A 305 9.76 7.35 -8.79
N GLU A 306 10.23 8.56 -9.12
CA GLU A 306 11.67 8.90 -9.09
C GLU A 306 12.29 8.85 -7.67
N VAL A 307 11.48 8.86 -6.61
CA VAL A 307 11.99 9.02 -5.23
C VAL A 307 11.51 7.92 -4.26
N SER A 308 10.51 7.10 -4.62
CA SER A 308 9.91 6.12 -3.69
C SER A 308 9.95 4.69 -4.23
N THR A 309 10.47 3.77 -3.41
CA THR A 309 10.35 2.32 -3.66
C THR A 309 8.88 1.96 -3.61
N GLN A 310 8.36 1.36 -4.69
CA GLN A 310 6.96 0.91 -4.70
C GLN A 310 6.72 -0.07 -3.56
N SER A 311 5.63 0.08 -2.85
CA SER A 311 5.17 -0.89 -1.86
C SER A 311 3.70 -1.21 -2.11
N LEU A 312 3.36 -2.47 -1.94
CA LEU A 312 2.00 -2.96 -2.05
C LEU A 312 1.75 -3.93 -0.91
N SER A 313 0.67 -3.76 -0.16
CA SER A 313 0.18 -4.78 0.75
C SER A 313 -1.11 -5.39 0.21
N ILE A 314 -1.22 -6.71 0.33
CA ILE A 314 -2.41 -7.46 -0.01
C ILE A 314 -2.86 -8.14 1.26
N THR A 315 -4.13 -7.95 1.60
CA THR A 315 -4.81 -8.56 2.72
C THR A 315 -6.02 -9.29 2.18
N VAL A 316 -6.14 -10.57 2.50
CA VAL A 316 -7.32 -11.37 2.18
C VAL A 316 -7.98 -11.69 3.51
N THR A 317 -9.26 -11.37 3.64
CA THR A 317 -10.03 -11.58 4.85
C THR A 317 -11.25 -12.41 4.52
N ARG A 318 -11.40 -13.56 5.17
CA ARG A 318 -12.67 -14.26 5.21
C ARG A 318 -13.49 -13.71 6.36
N GLN A 319 -14.68 -13.22 6.08
CA GLN A 319 -15.56 -12.58 7.03
C GLN A 319 -16.95 -13.21 6.99
N ARG A 320 -17.44 -13.59 8.17
CA ARG A 320 -18.85 -13.81 8.41
C ARG A 320 -19.40 -12.67 9.24
N LYS A 321 -20.51 -12.09 8.79
CA LYS A 321 -21.25 -11.03 9.48
C LYS A 321 -22.68 -11.50 9.65
N GLU A 322 -23.18 -11.44 10.88
CA GLU A 322 -24.58 -11.68 11.20
C GLU A 322 -25.14 -10.43 11.89
N THR A 323 -26.19 -9.82 11.33
CA THR A 323 -26.83 -8.62 11.88
C THR A 323 -28.11 -8.99 12.62
N ARG A 324 -28.30 -8.45 13.83
CA ARG A 324 -29.53 -8.58 14.63
C ARG A 324 -30.17 -7.20 14.77
N LYS A 325 -31.39 -7.03 14.25
CA LYS A 325 -32.09 -5.72 14.20
C LYS A 325 -33.08 -5.49 15.33
N ASP A 326 -33.34 -6.51 16.14
CA ASP A 326 -34.35 -6.54 17.19
C ASP A 326 -33.80 -6.13 18.56
N LYS A 327 -32.69 -5.38 18.59
CA LYS A 327 -32.04 -5.00 19.84
C LYS A 327 -32.61 -3.70 20.36
N LYS A 328 -32.60 -3.57 21.68
CA LYS A 328 -33.15 -2.41 22.38
C LYS A 328 -32.02 -1.56 22.93
N ALA A 329 -32.14 -0.27 22.71
CA ALA A 329 -31.27 0.76 23.24
C ALA A 329 -32.06 1.67 24.17
N LYS A 330 -31.38 2.24 25.16
CA LYS A 330 -31.95 3.17 26.14
C LYS A 330 -30.99 4.31 26.43
N GLY A 331 -31.55 5.39 26.97
CA GLY A 331 -30.80 6.56 27.42
C GLY A 331 -30.65 7.64 26.35
N THR A 332 -29.97 8.73 26.73
CA THR A 332 -29.76 9.91 25.90
C THR A 332 -28.30 10.29 26.03
N LEU A 333 -27.65 10.60 24.90
CA LEU A 333 -26.30 11.15 24.88
C LEU A 333 -26.38 12.66 24.69
N GLU A 334 -25.42 13.40 25.21
CA GLU A 334 -25.28 14.85 24.97
C GLU A 334 -25.22 15.19 23.47
N ILE A 335 -24.65 14.28 22.67
CA ILE A 335 -24.40 14.50 21.24
C ILE A 335 -25.51 13.97 20.32
N ALA A 336 -26.42 13.14 20.82
CA ALA A 336 -27.47 12.52 20.02
C ALA A 336 -28.61 11.91 20.87
N GLU A 337 -29.84 12.01 20.37
CA GLU A 337 -30.96 11.20 20.85
C GLU A 337 -30.87 9.81 20.23
N VAL A 338 -30.73 8.80 21.09
CA VAL A 338 -30.59 7.41 20.68
C VAL A 338 -31.98 6.82 20.43
N GLN A 339 -32.23 6.30 19.23
CA GLN A 339 -33.48 5.60 18.96
C GLN A 339 -33.56 4.29 19.77
N PRO A 340 -34.77 3.90 20.23
CA PRO A 340 -34.94 2.73 21.10
C PRO A 340 -34.67 1.40 20.40
N ASP A 341 -34.69 1.39 19.06
CA ASP A 341 -34.31 0.24 18.26
C ASP A 341 -32.83 0.35 17.87
N GLY A 342 -32.10 -0.75 18.05
CA GLY A 342 -30.68 -0.88 17.82
C GLY A 342 -30.33 -2.13 17.04
N TRP A 343 -29.19 -2.10 16.39
CA TRP A 343 -28.69 -3.17 15.54
C TRP A 343 -27.37 -3.67 16.11
N LEU A 344 -27.18 -4.98 16.07
CA LEU A 344 -25.96 -5.63 16.53
C LEU A 344 -25.34 -6.45 15.40
N ASP A 345 -24.16 -6.04 14.97
CA ASP A 345 -23.32 -6.74 14.02
C ASP A 345 -22.37 -7.69 14.78
N LEU A 346 -22.58 -8.99 14.59
CA LEU A 346 -21.73 -10.05 15.10
C LEU A 346 -20.80 -10.48 13.95
N VAL A 347 -19.52 -10.14 14.06
CA VAL A 347 -18.54 -10.35 13.00
C VAL A 347 -17.47 -11.32 13.46
N THR A 348 -17.22 -12.34 12.64
CA THR A 348 -15.99 -13.13 12.76
C THR A 348 -15.15 -13.05 11.50
N PHE A 349 -13.83 -12.95 11.67
CA PHE A 349 -12.93 -12.90 10.53
C PHE A 349 -11.64 -13.70 10.72
N SER A 350 -11.04 -14.09 9.60
CA SER A 350 -9.69 -14.66 9.55
C SER A 350 -8.97 -14.04 8.37
N THR A 351 -7.77 -13.52 8.64
CA THR A 351 -7.07 -12.63 7.72
C THR A 351 -5.63 -13.10 7.48
N GLU A 352 -5.26 -13.20 6.22
CA GLU A 352 -3.87 -13.37 5.78
C GLU A 352 -3.39 -12.10 5.06
N SER A 353 -2.23 -11.56 5.45
CA SER A 353 -1.66 -10.35 4.85
C SER A 353 -0.22 -10.56 4.39
N ALA A 354 0.14 -10.04 3.22
CA ALA A 354 1.52 -9.95 2.74
C ALA A 354 1.85 -8.54 2.28
N SER A 355 3.09 -8.12 2.51
CA SER A 355 3.64 -6.87 1.99
C SER A 355 4.74 -7.17 0.98
N PHE A 356 4.69 -6.49 -0.15
CA PHE A 356 5.61 -6.64 -1.27
C PHE A 356 6.32 -5.33 -1.53
N GLN A 357 7.62 -5.43 -1.79
CA GLN A 357 8.46 -4.29 -2.12
C GLN A 357 8.86 -4.35 -3.59
N GLY A 358 8.59 -3.29 -4.34
CA GLY A 358 9.03 -3.08 -5.72
C GLY A 358 10.50 -2.68 -5.79
N CYS A 359 11.02 -2.46 -6.99
CA CYS A 359 12.43 -2.15 -7.16
C CYS A 359 12.77 -0.72 -6.72
N PRO A 360 13.97 -0.50 -6.14
CA PRO A 360 14.40 0.84 -5.78
C PRO A 360 14.69 1.68 -7.03
N GLY A 361 14.35 2.96 -6.94
CA GLY A 361 14.61 3.93 -8.02
C GLY A 361 14.01 3.53 -9.36
N THR A 362 14.83 3.56 -10.41
CA THR A 362 14.42 3.31 -11.80
C THR A 362 14.67 1.87 -12.26
N GLN A 363 15.08 0.98 -11.35
CA GLN A 363 15.29 -0.43 -11.69
C GLN A 363 13.98 -1.13 -12.07
N SER A 364 14.10 -2.11 -12.95
CA SER A 364 12.98 -2.93 -13.40
C SER A 364 12.95 -4.26 -12.65
N ILE A 365 11.75 -4.80 -12.48
CA ILE A 365 11.54 -6.11 -11.86
C ILE A 365 11.79 -7.17 -12.93
N CYS A 366 12.85 -7.96 -12.75
CA CYS A 366 13.26 -9.04 -13.65
C CYS A 366 13.18 -10.36 -12.90
N GLY A 367 11.99 -10.95 -12.92
CA GLY A 367 11.67 -12.09 -12.07
C GLY A 367 11.51 -11.63 -10.62
N ASP A 368 12.29 -12.25 -9.72
CA ASP A 368 12.37 -11.85 -8.31
C ASP A 368 13.47 -10.79 -8.02
N THR A 369 14.35 -10.50 -8.99
CA THR A 369 15.45 -9.53 -8.82
C THR A 369 15.11 -8.15 -9.39
N CYS A 370 15.92 -7.17 -9.01
CA CYS A 370 15.90 -5.84 -9.62
C CYS A 370 17.11 -5.67 -10.51
N ALA A 371 16.87 -5.29 -11.76
CA ALA A 371 17.93 -5.03 -12.72
C ALA A 371 17.80 -3.61 -13.27
N ASP A 372 18.94 -2.94 -13.46
CA ASP A 372 18.99 -1.75 -14.29
C ASP A 372 19.15 -2.19 -15.75
N LEU A 373 18.05 -2.14 -16.51
CA LEU A 373 18.04 -2.54 -17.91
C LEU A 373 19.00 -1.71 -18.78
N LYS A 374 19.57 -0.61 -18.28
CA LYS A 374 20.55 0.20 -19.01
C LYS A 374 21.99 -0.27 -18.84
N THR A 375 22.29 -1.02 -17.78
CA THR A 375 23.66 -1.31 -17.36
C THR A 375 23.89 -2.77 -16.98
N ASP A 376 22.83 -3.54 -16.72
CA ASP A 376 22.91 -4.95 -16.37
C ASP A 376 23.11 -5.83 -17.63
N PRO A 377 24.27 -6.49 -17.80
CA PRO A 377 24.52 -7.36 -18.95
C PRO A 377 23.65 -8.62 -18.97
N GLU A 378 23.02 -9.03 -17.87
CA GLU A 378 22.11 -10.18 -17.83
C GLU A 378 20.65 -9.80 -18.17
N ASN A 379 20.34 -8.50 -18.23
CA ASN A 379 18.99 -7.96 -18.41
C ASN A 379 18.97 -6.73 -19.34
N CYS A 380 19.81 -6.72 -20.37
CA CYS A 380 20.08 -5.51 -21.12
C CYS A 380 18.91 -5.10 -22.04
N GLY A 381 18.35 -3.92 -21.83
CA GLY A 381 17.20 -3.38 -22.57
C GLY A 381 15.86 -4.03 -22.20
N THR A 382 15.86 -5.31 -21.82
CA THR A 382 14.71 -6.03 -21.28
C THR A 382 15.17 -7.18 -20.38
N CYS A 383 14.30 -7.59 -19.45
CA CYS A 383 14.62 -8.67 -18.51
C CYS A 383 14.93 -9.98 -19.24
N GLY A 384 15.99 -10.67 -18.80
CA GLY A 384 16.48 -11.92 -19.38
C GLY A 384 17.23 -11.78 -20.71
N ASN A 385 17.44 -10.56 -21.23
CA ASN A 385 18.27 -10.36 -22.41
C ASN A 385 19.76 -10.28 -22.01
N VAL A 386 20.39 -11.44 -21.98
CA VAL A 386 21.81 -11.59 -21.66
C VAL A 386 22.67 -11.15 -22.85
N CYS A 387 23.64 -10.27 -22.62
CA CYS A 387 24.56 -9.82 -23.65
C CYS A 387 25.50 -10.94 -24.12
N PRO A 388 25.67 -11.12 -25.44
CA PRO A 388 26.54 -12.16 -25.98
C PRO A 388 28.01 -12.01 -25.53
N GLY A 389 28.62 -13.10 -25.08
CA GLY A 389 30.02 -13.09 -24.66
C GLY A 389 30.26 -12.25 -23.40
N SER A 390 31.38 -11.50 -23.37
CA SER A 390 31.73 -10.58 -22.26
C SER A 390 31.37 -9.12 -22.58
N GLN A 391 30.31 -8.93 -23.37
CA GLN A 391 29.79 -7.60 -23.70
C GLN A 391 29.18 -6.92 -22.48
N SER A 392 29.22 -5.59 -22.47
CA SER A 392 28.58 -4.77 -21.44
C SER A 392 27.24 -4.28 -21.94
N CYS A 393 26.31 -4.03 -21.01
CA CYS A 393 25.09 -3.31 -21.34
C CYS A 393 25.36 -1.81 -21.26
N ASN A 394 25.22 -1.12 -22.39
CA ASN A 394 25.40 0.32 -22.48
C ASN A 394 24.10 0.95 -22.96
N ALA A 395 23.44 1.71 -22.08
CA ALA A 395 22.17 2.38 -22.36
C ALA A 395 21.08 1.44 -22.91
N GLY A 396 21.06 0.19 -22.44
CA GLY A 396 20.08 -0.82 -22.84
C GLY A 396 20.39 -1.54 -24.15
N LYS A 397 21.64 -1.47 -24.62
CA LYS A 397 22.13 -2.23 -25.77
C LYS A 397 23.38 -3.00 -25.38
N CYS A 398 23.45 -4.25 -25.83
CA CYS A 398 24.65 -5.05 -25.70
C CYS A 398 25.69 -4.52 -26.68
N GLY A 399 26.87 -4.21 -26.14
CA GLY A 399 27.99 -3.70 -26.91
C GLY A 399 29.32 -4.13 -26.30
N GLY A 400 30.37 -3.94 -27.07
CA GLY A 400 31.73 -4.18 -26.62
C GLY A 400 32.03 -3.48 -25.28
N SER A 401 32.63 -4.20 -24.34
CA SER A 401 33.24 -3.51 -23.18
C SER A 401 34.50 -2.78 -23.65
N GLN A 402 34.84 -1.64 -23.05
CA GLN A 402 36.09 -0.93 -23.38
C GLN A 402 37.31 -1.87 -23.32
N ALA A 403 37.33 -2.77 -22.33
CA ALA A 403 38.37 -3.79 -22.20
C ALA A 403 38.39 -4.81 -23.35
N ALA A 404 37.23 -5.24 -23.85
CA ALA A 404 37.15 -6.12 -25.01
C ALA A 404 37.61 -5.41 -26.30
N CYS A 405 37.25 -4.14 -26.46
CA CYS A 405 37.71 -3.32 -27.58
C CYS A 405 39.23 -3.14 -27.56
N GLU A 406 39.81 -2.78 -26.41
CA GLU A 406 41.26 -2.62 -26.23
C GLU A 406 42.02 -3.94 -26.46
N SER A 407 41.49 -5.06 -25.95
CA SER A 407 42.06 -6.40 -26.17
C SER A 407 42.00 -6.81 -27.65
N CYS A 408 40.90 -6.51 -28.34
CA CYS A 408 40.79 -6.77 -29.77
C CYS A 408 41.78 -5.91 -30.57
N ILE A 409 41.83 -4.60 -30.31
CA ILE A 409 42.73 -3.67 -31.02
C ILE A 409 44.18 -4.10 -30.86
N SER A 410 44.62 -4.48 -29.65
CA SER A 410 46.00 -4.93 -29.41
C SER A 410 46.34 -6.24 -30.15
N SER A 411 45.42 -7.21 -30.15
CA SER A 411 45.57 -8.48 -30.86
C SER A 411 45.53 -8.30 -32.38
N ALA A 412 44.58 -7.52 -32.90
CA ALA A 412 44.44 -7.24 -34.32
C ALA A 412 45.63 -6.43 -34.84
N SER A 413 46.12 -5.45 -34.08
CA SER A 413 47.30 -4.65 -34.42
C SER A 413 48.55 -5.49 -34.59
N SER A 414 48.75 -6.52 -33.75
CA SER A 414 49.91 -7.41 -33.82
C SER A 414 49.71 -8.62 -34.75
N GLY A 415 48.46 -8.96 -35.09
CA GLY A 415 48.07 -10.04 -35.98
C GLY A 415 47.50 -9.55 -37.32
N THR A 416 46.17 -9.69 -37.48
CA THR A 416 45.46 -9.50 -38.77
C THR A 416 45.71 -8.15 -39.44
N CYS A 417 45.82 -7.08 -38.66
CA CYS A 417 46.05 -5.71 -39.16
C CYS A 417 47.52 -5.28 -39.11
N ASN A 418 48.45 -6.21 -38.82
CA ASN A 418 49.87 -5.89 -38.67
C ASN A 418 50.52 -5.35 -39.95
N SER A 419 50.10 -5.84 -41.12
CA SER A 419 50.62 -5.35 -42.41
C SER A 419 50.26 -3.87 -42.64
N SER A 420 49.00 -3.49 -42.43
CA SER A 420 48.54 -2.10 -42.50
C SER A 420 49.20 -1.22 -41.43
N ARG A 421 49.36 -1.75 -40.21
CA ARG A 421 50.08 -1.07 -39.12
C ARG A 421 51.53 -0.79 -39.49
N ALA A 422 52.26 -1.80 -39.96
CA ALA A 422 53.67 -1.68 -40.34
C ALA A 422 53.85 -0.74 -41.53
N ALA A 423 52.93 -0.76 -42.51
CA ALA A 423 52.94 0.16 -43.63
C ALA A 423 52.77 1.63 -43.19
N CYS A 424 51.95 1.89 -42.17
CA CYS A 424 51.83 3.22 -41.57
C CYS A 424 53.09 3.58 -40.75
N GLN A 425 53.63 2.67 -39.95
CA GLN A 425 54.83 2.94 -39.14
C GLN A 425 56.08 3.23 -39.98
N ALA A 426 56.20 2.60 -41.15
CA ALA A 426 57.29 2.85 -42.09
C ALA A 426 57.16 4.19 -42.85
N ASP A 427 56.03 4.90 -42.70
CA ASP A 427 55.76 6.17 -43.35
C ASP A 427 55.78 7.31 -42.33
N ALA A 428 56.72 8.26 -42.50
CA ALA A 428 56.88 9.36 -41.57
C ALA A 428 55.66 10.29 -41.50
N ALA A 429 54.89 10.45 -42.58
CA ALA A 429 53.68 11.25 -42.55
C ALA A 429 52.56 10.54 -41.79
N CYS A 430 52.46 9.22 -41.92
CA CYS A 430 51.47 8.42 -41.18
C CYS A 430 51.81 8.30 -39.69
N SER A 431 53.08 8.07 -39.32
CA SER A 431 53.48 8.02 -37.91
C SER A 431 53.29 9.37 -37.20
N ASN A 432 53.61 10.49 -37.86
CA ASN A 432 53.34 11.83 -37.34
C ASN A 432 51.83 12.10 -37.20
N LEU A 433 51.01 11.64 -38.15
CA LEU A 433 49.56 11.72 -38.06
C LEU A 433 49.02 10.97 -36.83
N VAL A 434 49.48 9.76 -36.56
CA VAL A 434 49.08 8.96 -35.39
C VAL A 434 49.45 9.69 -34.09
N SER A 435 50.67 10.22 -33.98
CA SER A 435 51.09 10.99 -32.80
C SER A 435 50.27 12.26 -32.60
N CYS A 436 49.94 12.98 -33.68
CA CYS A 436 49.09 14.17 -33.63
C CYS A 436 47.67 13.83 -33.15
N LEU A 437 47.05 12.79 -33.73
CA LEU A 437 45.70 12.34 -33.35
C LEU A 437 45.63 11.84 -31.91
N GLY A 438 46.68 11.17 -31.41
CA GLY A 438 46.76 10.72 -30.01
C GLY A 438 46.69 11.84 -28.98
N GLY A 439 47.10 13.06 -29.34
CA GLY A 439 46.98 14.25 -28.48
C GLY A 439 45.61 14.94 -28.51
N CYS A 440 44.74 14.60 -29.46
CA CYS A 440 43.49 15.33 -29.70
C CYS A 440 42.29 14.83 -28.87
N GLY A 441 42.32 13.60 -28.34
CA GLY A 441 41.14 12.98 -27.73
C GLY A 441 39.93 12.99 -28.69
N THR A 442 38.78 13.50 -28.23
CA THR A 442 37.53 13.61 -29.01
C THR A 442 37.35 14.97 -29.72
N ASN A 443 38.35 15.87 -29.69
CA ASN A 443 38.24 17.20 -30.31
C ASN A 443 38.34 17.13 -31.84
N THR A 444 37.20 17.28 -32.53
CA THR A 444 37.08 17.14 -33.99
C THR A 444 37.87 18.21 -34.77
N THR A 445 38.00 19.43 -34.26
CA THR A 445 38.82 20.49 -34.90
C THR A 445 40.31 20.12 -34.88
N CYS A 446 40.80 19.61 -33.74
CA CYS A 446 42.18 19.12 -33.61
C CYS A 446 42.43 17.94 -34.56
N GLN A 447 41.51 16.97 -34.59
CA GLN A 447 41.62 15.80 -35.46
C GLN A 447 41.67 16.19 -36.95
N ASN A 448 40.82 17.13 -37.36
CA ASN A 448 40.81 17.65 -38.74
C ASN A 448 42.12 18.36 -39.08
N ASN A 449 42.65 19.18 -38.17
CA ASN A 449 43.94 19.86 -38.36
C ASN A 449 45.11 18.87 -38.45
N CYS A 450 45.11 17.79 -37.68
CA CYS A 450 46.11 16.73 -37.82
C CYS A 450 46.04 16.06 -39.20
N ARG A 451 44.82 15.75 -39.67
CA ARG A 451 44.60 15.12 -40.98
C ARG A 451 45.01 16.03 -42.14
N THR A 452 44.80 17.35 -42.04
CA THR A 452 45.25 18.31 -43.06
C THR A 452 46.76 18.52 -43.03
N THR A 453 47.35 18.63 -41.83
CA THR A 453 48.81 18.83 -41.65
C THR A 453 49.61 17.63 -42.13
N HIS A 454 49.07 16.41 -41.97
CA HIS A 454 49.72 15.15 -42.35
C HIS A 454 48.96 14.41 -43.46
N ALA A 455 48.46 15.14 -44.46
CA ALA A 455 47.61 14.61 -45.53
C ALA A 455 48.21 13.39 -46.27
N ALA A 456 49.53 13.35 -46.46
CA ALA A 456 50.23 12.24 -47.13
C ALA A 456 50.14 10.91 -46.37
N GLY A 457 49.95 10.95 -45.05
CA GLY A 457 49.82 9.77 -44.20
C GLY A 457 48.39 9.23 -44.08
N VAL A 458 47.39 10.03 -44.47
CA VAL A 458 45.96 9.73 -44.23
C VAL A 458 45.51 8.43 -44.89
N ALA A 459 45.97 8.13 -46.11
CA ALA A 459 45.58 6.91 -46.82
C ALA A 459 46.03 5.64 -46.06
N LYS A 460 47.27 5.63 -45.54
CA LYS A 460 47.82 4.52 -44.77
C LYS A 460 47.18 4.41 -43.38
N PHE A 461 46.90 5.55 -42.75
CA PHE A 461 46.16 5.60 -41.48
C PHE A 461 44.75 5.02 -41.64
N ASN A 462 44.00 5.47 -42.66
CA ASN A 462 42.65 4.98 -42.92
C ASN A 462 42.63 3.48 -43.27
N ALA A 463 43.67 2.97 -43.93
CA ALA A 463 43.78 1.53 -44.22
C ALA A 463 43.98 0.69 -42.94
N PHE A 464 44.74 1.21 -41.97
CA PHE A 464 44.90 0.58 -40.66
C PHE A 464 43.63 0.68 -39.82
N ASP A 465 43.03 1.87 -39.75
CA ASP A 465 41.77 2.14 -39.05
C ASP A 465 40.60 1.30 -39.59
N SER A 466 40.46 1.22 -40.91
CA SER A 466 39.43 0.38 -41.56
C SER A 466 39.62 -1.11 -41.26
N CYS A 467 40.89 -1.56 -41.18
CA CYS A 467 41.18 -2.95 -40.80
C CYS A 467 40.71 -3.22 -39.36
N LEU A 468 41.09 -2.36 -38.41
CA LEU A 468 40.66 -2.47 -37.02
C LEU A 468 39.13 -2.41 -36.89
N ALA A 469 38.47 -1.48 -37.57
CA ALA A 469 37.02 -1.35 -37.57
C ALA A 469 36.34 -2.63 -38.08
N SER A 470 36.87 -3.26 -39.14
CA SER A 470 36.32 -4.51 -39.67
C SER A 470 36.55 -5.73 -38.77
N VAL A 471 37.71 -5.81 -38.10
CA VAL A 471 38.09 -6.97 -37.27
C VAL A 471 37.50 -6.86 -35.86
N CYS A 472 37.37 -5.64 -35.32
CA CYS A 472 36.96 -5.40 -33.95
C CYS A 472 35.54 -4.82 -33.80
N ALA A 473 34.75 -4.74 -34.88
CA ALA A 473 33.40 -4.17 -34.86
C ALA A 473 32.55 -4.74 -33.71
N SER A 474 32.44 -6.07 -33.60
CA SER A 474 31.64 -6.73 -32.55
C SER A 474 32.16 -6.55 -31.12
N ALA A 475 33.42 -6.12 -30.97
CA ALA A 475 34.08 -5.89 -29.68
C ALA A 475 34.15 -4.41 -29.28
N CYS A 476 33.84 -3.49 -30.22
CA CYS A 476 33.97 -2.04 -30.04
C CYS A 476 32.68 -1.25 -30.32
N GLU A 477 31.62 -1.90 -30.84
CA GLU A 477 30.30 -1.31 -31.08
C GLU A 477 29.36 -1.34 -29.87
#